data_AF-A0A2G6KK58-F1
#
_entry.id   AF-A0A2G6KK58-F1
#
_cell.length_a   1.000
_cell.length_b   1.000
_cell.length_c   1.000
_cell.angle_alpha   90.00
_cell.angle_beta   90.00
_cell.angle_gamma   90.00
#
_symmetry.space_group_name_H-M   'P 1'
#
loop_
_entity.id
_entity.type
_entity.pdbx_description
1 polymer ?
#
loop_
_entity_poly.entity_id
_entity_poly.type
_entity_poly.pdbx_seq_one_letter_code
_entity_poly.pdbx_strand_id
1 'polypeptide(L)'
;TKTPVRIGIIALVANMGYNLLFVLPLMALDFVAPHTGLAIASSLSAWQQAWMLHRELGRRSIYQVGPDIRGFLLRTLPALVAMGLLLTTSGTLEWTALGAAGRVGWLLAFIVLGALVYAIGLLAAGIRPRHLASP
;
A
#
# COMPACT_ATOMS: atom_id res chain seq x y z
N THR A 1 30.38 -3.65 4.37
CA THR A 1 29.84 -2.29 4.53
C THR A 1 29.43 -1.58 3.23
N LYS A 2 29.55 -2.15 2.01
CA LYS A 2 29.17 -1.49 0.74
C LYS A 2 27.84 -1.94 0.09
N THR A 3 27.23 -2.98 0.62
CA THR A 3 26.05 -3.64 0.04
C THR A 3 24.76 -2.81 0.05
N PRO A 4 24.46 -2.02 1.10
CA PRO A 4 23.24 -1.19 1.12
C PRO A 4 23.25 -0.16 -0.02
N VAL A 5 24.42 0.43 -0.27
CA VAL A 5 24.61 1.44 -1.33
C VAL A 5 24.40 0.83 -2.71
N ARG A 6 24.92 -0.38 -2.97
CA ARG A 6 24.75 -1.05 -4.27
C ARG A 6 23.28 -1.38 -4.54
N ILE A 7 22.53 -1.79 -3.52
CA ILE A 7 21.08 -2.06 -3.64
C ILE A 7 20.33 -0.76 -3.89
N GLY A 8 20.65 0.31 -3.16
CA GLY A 8 20.05 1.63 -3.39
C GLY A 8 20.28 2.15 -4.81
N ILE A 9 21.47 1.94 -5.38
CA ILE A 9 21.77 2.32 -6.76
C ILE A 9 20.96 1.49 -7.76
N ILE A 10 20.93 0.16 -7.62
CA ILE A 10 20.14 -0.73 -8.50
C ILE A 10 18.67 -0.34 -8.46
N ALA A 11 18.18 0.01 -7.29
CA ALA A 11 16.78 0.27 -7.05
C ALA A 11 16.38 1.70 -7.53
N LEU A 12 17.29 2.69 -7.45
CA LEU A 12 17.16 4.00 -8.12
C LEU A 12 17.13 3.87 -9.65
N VAL A 13 18.04 3.06 -10.22
CA VAL A 13 18.10 2.81 -11.67
C VAL A 13 16.85 2.08 -12.15
N ALA A 14 16.37 1.09 -11.39
CA ALA A 14 15.13 0.38 -11.70
C ALA A 14 13.91 1.31 -11.64
N ASN A 15 13.85 2.23 -10.66
CA ASN A 15 12.78 3.22 -10.58
C ASN A 15 12.70 4.09 -11.85
N MET A 16 13.85 4.59 -12.31
CA MET A 16 13.92 5.37 -13.55
C MET A 16 13.57 4.51 -14.78
N GLY A 17 14.02 3.26 -14.82
CA GLY A 17 13.68 2.29 -15.86
C GLY A 17 12.17 2.02 -15.95
N TYR A 18 11.50 1.78 -14.82
CA TYR A 18 10.04 1.59 -14.79
C TYR A 18 9.27 2.83 -15.20
N ASN A 19 9.67 4.00 -14.70
CA ASN A 19 9.04 5.25 -15.14
C ASN A 19 9.12 5.39 -16.66
N LEU A 20 10.27 5.14 -17.28
CA LEU A 20 10.42 5.22 -18.73
C LEU A 20 9.66 4.11 -19.48
N LEU A 21 9.69 2.88 -18.98
CA LEU A 21 9.02 1.73 -19.59
C LEU A 21 7.50 1.82 -19.52
N PHE A 22 6.92 2.47 -18.51
CA PHE A 22 5.47 2.66 -18.41
C PHE A 22 5.01 3.96 -19.07
N VAL A 23 5.73 5.07 -18.90
CA VAL A 23 5.29 6.37 -19.43
C VAL A 23 5.35 6.41 -20.97
N LEU A 24 6.37 5.81 -21.60
CA LEU A 24 6.52 5.82 -23.06
C LEU A 24 5.39 5.06 -23.81
N PRO A 25 5.03 3.81 -23.46
CA PRO A 25 3.94 3.11 -24.15
C PRO A 25 2.57 3.70 -23.82
N LEU A 26 2.35 4.25 -22.61
CA LEU A 26 1.09 4.92 -22.27
C LEU A 26 0.90 6.24 -23.02
N MET A 27 1.98 6.97 -23.34
CA MET A 27 1.93 8.08 -24.28
C MET A 27 1.74 7.63 -25.73
N ALA A 28 2.40 6.55 -26.15
CA ALA A 28 2.28 6.02 -27.52
C ALA A 28 0.89 5.43 -27.83
N LEU A 29 0.15 4.98 -26.80
CA LEU A 29 -1.20 4.46 -26.89
C LEU A 29 -2.30 5.54 -26.74
N ASP A 30 -1.93 6.82 -26.70
CA ASP A 30 -2.84 7.98 -26.60
C ASP A 30 -3.85 7.88 -25.43
N PHE A 31 -3.37 7.32 -24.30
CA PHE A 31 -4.21 7.07 -23.14
C PHE A 31 -4.52 8.38 -22.40
N VAL A 32 -5.79 8.62 -22.10
CA VAL A 32 -6.34 9.86 -21.48
C VAL A 32 -5.64 10.27 -20.16
N ALA A 33 -4.93 9.35 -19.49
CA ALA A 33 -4.22 9.61 -18.23
C ALA A 33 -2.79 9.02 -18.21
N PRO A 34 -1.81 9.64 -18.89
CA PRO A 34 -0.42 9.16 -18.91
C PRO A 34 0.24 9.14 -17.51
N HIS A 35 -0.26 9.98 -16.59
CA HIS A 35 0.18 10.09 -15.20
C HIS A 35 -0.17 8.85 -14.35
N THR A 36 -1.18 8.07 -14.74
CA THR A 36 -1.47 6.76 -14.10
C THR A 36 -0.30 5.80 -14.28
N GLY A 37 0.38 5.87 -15.44
CA GLY A 37 1.61 5.12 -15.69
C GLY A 37 2.74 5.44 -14.71
N LEU A 38 2.89 6.72 -14.38
CA LEU A 38 3.88 7.19 -13.42
C LEU A 38 3.58 6.69 -12.00
N ALA A 39 2.31 6.69 -11.61
CA ALA A 39 1.88 6.16 -10.30
C ALA A 39 2.16 4.66 -10.18
N ILE A 40 1.82 3.87 -11.20
CA ILE A 40 2.08 2.43 -11.23
C ILE A 40 3.59 2.14 -11.20
N ALA A 41 4.37 2.88 -11.99
CA ALA A 41 5.83 2.74 -12.00
C ALA A 41 6.45 3.02 -10.62
N SER A 42 6.00 4.08 -9.94
CA SER A 42 6.46 4.43 -8.59
C SER A 42 6.09 3.35 -7.56
N SER A 43 4.84 2.86 -7.58
CA SER A 43 4.40 1.78 -6.68
C SER A 43 5.17 0.48 -6.91
N LEU A 44 5.39 0.09 -8.17
CA LEU A 44 6.12 -1.13 -8.52
C LEU A 44 7.59 -1.03 -8.14
N SER A 45 8.20 0.12 -8.39
CA SER A 45 9.56 0.42 -7.97
C SER A 45 9.72 0.31 -6.45
N ALA A 46 8.80 0.90 -5.66
CA ALA A 46 8.81 0.79 -4.21
C ALA A 46 8.75 -0.68 -3.75
N TRP A 47 7.90 -1.49 -4.38
CA TRP A 47 7.84 -2.94 -4.12
C TRP A 47 9.15 -3.66 -4.46
N GLN A 48 9.78 -3.36 -5.60
CA GLN A 48 11.08 -3.93 -5.94
C GLN A 48 12.15 -3.54 -4.93
N GLN A 49 12.22 -2.26 -4.53
CA GLN A 49 13.20 -1.79 -3.54
C GLN A 49 13.04 -2.57 -2.23
N ALA A 50 11.80 -2.72 -1.74
CA ALA A 50 11.48 -3.47 -0.53
C ALA A 50 11.85 -4.96 -0.65
N TRP A 51 11.56 -5.58 -1.79
CA TRP A 51 11.89 -6.99 -2.04
C TRP A 51 13.41 -7.25 -2.10
N MET A 52 14.16 -6.39 -2.79
CA MET A 52 15.62 -6.50 -2.86
C MET A 52 16.26 -6.34 -1.48
N LEU A 53 15.77 -5.40 -0.67
CA LEU A 53 16.22 -5.22 0.70
C LEU A 53 15.93 -6.46 1.56
N HIS A 54 14.71 -6.97 1.50
CA HIS A 54 14.30 -8.18 2.22
C HIS A 54 15.17 -9.40 1.85
N ARG A 55 15.42 -9.59 0.54
CA ARG A 55 16.27 -10.69 0.05
C ARG A 55 17.69 -10.60 0.59
N GLU A 56 18.29 -9.42 0.60
CA GLU A 56 19.66 -9.25 1.08
C GLU A 56 19.76 -9.39 2.61
N LEU A 57 18.75 -8.91 3.36
CA LEU A 57 18.65 -9.14 4.80
C LEU A 57 18.60 -10.63 5.15
N GLY A 58 17.83 -11.41 4.39
CA GLY A 58 17.78 -12.86 4.51
C GLY A 58 19.10 -13.54 4.16
N ARG A 59 19.76 -13.12 3.07
CA ARG A 59 21.08 -13.65 2.68
C ARG A 59 22.18 -13.40 3.71
N ARG A 60 22.08 -12.29 4.47
CA ARG A 60 23.02 -11.94 5.53
C ARG A 60 22.67 -12.58 6.87
N SER A 61 21.58 -13.35 6.94
CA SER A 61 21.03 -13.92 8.19
C SER A 61 20.79 -12.87 9.29
N ILE A 62 20.66 -11.59 8.94
CA ILE A 62 20.42 -10.51 9.91
C ILE A 62 18.96 -10.51 10.33
N TYR A 63 18.06 -10.84 9.39
CA TYR A 63 16.62 -10.85 9.63
C TYR A 63 15.98 -12.02 8.88
N GLN A 64 15.21 -12.82 9.62
CA GLN A 64 14.35 -13.85 9.06
C GLN A 64 12.92 -13.48 9.41
N VAL A 65 12.01 -13.58 8.44
CA VAL A 65 10.58 -13.33 8.68
C VAL A 65 10.08 -14.39 9.65
N GLY A 66 9.84 -13.98 10.89
CA GLY A 66 9.27 -14.84 11.91
C GLY A 66 7.86 -15.31 11.53
N PRO A 67 7.44 -16.51 11.97
CA PRO A 67 6.10 -17.02 11.75
C PRO A 67 5.01 -16.07 12.27
N ASP A 68 5.31 -15.25 13.29
CA ASP A 68 4.39 -14.26 13.85
C ASP A 68 4.00 -13.16 12.85
N ILE A 69 4.93 -12.72 11.98
CA ILE A 69 4.64 -11.72 10.96
C ILE A 69 3.74 -12.28 9.86
N ARG A 70 3.97 -13.54 9.47
CA ARG A 70 3.10 -14.22 8.49
C ARG A 70 1.71 -14.43 9.07
N GLY A 71 1.62 -14.84 10.34
CA GLY A 71 0.35 -14.96 11.05
C GLY A 71 -0.38 -13.61 11.17
N PHE A 72 0.34 -12.52 11.45
CA PHE A 72 -0.20 -11.17 11.47
C PHE A 72 -0.76 -10.77 10.10
N LEU A 73 0.01 -10.93 9.01
CA LEU A 73 -0.43 -10.63 7.64
C LEU A 73 -1.72 -11.36 7.28
N LEU A 74 -1.79 -12.67 7.56
CA LEU A 74 -2.98 -13.48 7.27
C LEU A 74 -4.19 -13.05 8.12
N ARG A 75 -3.98 -12.68 9.39
CA ARG A 75 -5.03 -12.20 10.29
C ARG A 75 -5.55 -10.81 9.92
N THR A 76 -4.75 -9.98 9.25
CA THR A 76 -5.16 -8.65 8.80
C THR A 76 -5.98 -8.68 7.50
N LEU A 77 -5.81 -9.71 6.66
CA LEU A 77 -6.53 -9.82 5.37
C LEU A 77 -8.07 -9.72 5.50
N PRO A 78 -8.75 -10.43 6.43
CA PRO A 78 -10.20 -10.31 6.59
C PRO A 78 -10.65 -8.88 6.93
N ALA A 79 -9.88 -8.17 7.76
CA ALA A 79 -10.18 -6.78 8.14
C ALA A 79 -10.04 -5.84 6.92
N LEU A 80 -9.02 -6.06 6.07
CA LEU A 80 -8.83 -5.30 4.84
C LEU A 80 -9.95 -5.55 3.82
N VAL A 81 -10.37 -6.81 3.66
CA VAL A 81 -11.47 -7.18 2.77
C VAL A 81 -12.78 -6.58 3.27
N ALA A 82 -13.07 -6.66 4.57
CA ALA A 82 -14.27 -6.07 5.17
C ALA A 82 -14.30 -4.54 4.98
N MET A 83 -13.18 -3.86 5.22
CA MET A 83 -13.04 -2.42 4.97
C MET A 83 -13.24 -2.10 3.49
N GLY A 84 -12.61 -2.86 2.58
CA GLY A 84 -12.74 -2.67 1.13
C GLY A 84 -14.18 -2.82 0.65
N LEU A 85 -14.87 -3.88 1.09
CA LEU A 85 -16.28 -4.12 0.74
C LEU A 85 -17.17 -2.97 1.24
N LEU A 86 -16.99 -2.53 2.48
CA LEU A 86 -17.75 -1.39 3.03
C LEU A 86 -17.54 -0.11 2.22
N LEU A 87 -16.32 0.16 1.76
CA LEU A 87 -16.03 1.34 0.93
C LEU A 87 -16.65 1.24 -0.47
N THR A 88 -16.78 0.03 -1.03
CA THR A 88 -17.42 -0.15 -2.35
C THR A 88 -18.94 0.01 -2.32
N THR A 89 -19.61 -0.38 -1.23
CA THR A 89 -21.08 -0.32 -1.12
C THR A 89 -21.60 1.07 -0.78
N SER A 90 -20.74 1.94 -0.27
CA SER A 90 -21.11 3.26 0.22
C SER A 90 -20.93 4.38 -0.84
N GLY A 91 -20.39 4.04 -2.02
CA GLY A 91 -20.24 4.93 -3.17
C GLY A 91 -21.52 5.32 -3.92
N THR A 92 -22.70 5.09 -3.34
CA THR A 92 -24.00 5.39 -3.98
C THR A 92 -24.45 6.85 -3.81
N LEU A 93 -23.73 7.64 -3.02
CA LEU A 93 -24.10 9.04 -2.79
C LEU A 93 -23.64 9.91 -3.97
N GLU A 94 -24.52 10.77 -4.49
CA GLU A 94 -24.18 11.71 -5.56
C GLU A 94 -23.18 12.77 -5.08
N TRP A 95 -21.90 12.41 -5.12
CA TRP A 95 -20.77 13.25 -4.71
C TRP A 95 -20.77 14.63 -5.37
N THR A 96 -21.23 14.69 -6.63
CA THR A 96 -21.34 15.91 -7.43
C THR A 96 -22.41 16.86 -6.92
N ALA A 97 -23.47 16.36 -6.28
CA ALA A 97 -24.58 17.16 -5.74
C ALA A 97 -24.24 17.85 -4.40
N LEU A 98 -23.20 17.37 -3.70
CA LEU A 98 -22.76 17.96 -2.43
C LEU A 98 -21.94 19.23 -2.64
N GLY A 99 -22.21 20.27 -1.83
CA GLY A 99 -21.33 21.43 -1.67
C GLY A 99 -19.99 21.05 -1.01
N ALA A 100 -18.99 21.95 -1.07
CA ALA A 100 -17.63 21.67 -0.59
C ALA A 100 -17.57 21.19 0.87
N ALA A 101 -18.33 21.82 1.77
CA ALA A 101 -18.40 21.40 3.18
C ALA A 101 -19.04 20.01 3.36
N GLY A 102 -20.06 19.69 2.57
CA GLY A 102 -20.71 18.37 2.58
C GLY A 102 -19.78 17.26 2.10
N ARG A 103 -18.97 17.53 1.07
CA ARG A 103 -17.93 16.62 0.57
C ARG A 103 -16.87 16.32 1.62
N VAL A 104 -16.38 17.34 2.32
CA VAL A 104 -15.39 17.17 3.40
C VAL A 104 -15.98 16.36 4.56
N GLY A 105 -17.18 16.69 5.02
CA GLY A 105 -17.86 15.95 6.09
C GLY A 105 -18.08 14.47 5.73
N TRP A 106 -18.50 14.21 4.48
CA TRP A 106 -18.70 12.86 3.98
C TRP A 106 -17.41 12.05 3.89
N LEU A 107 -16.32 12.65 3.37
CA LEU A 107 -15.00 12.02 3.35
C LEU A 107 -14.49 11.71 4.75
N LEU A 108 -14.62 12.65 5.69
CA LEU A 108 -14.19 12.43 7.07
C LEU A 108 -14.98 11.29 7.71
N ALA A 109 -16.31 11.26 7.53
CA ALA A 109 -17.15 10.17 8.01
C ALA A 109 -16.71 8.82 7.43
N PHE A 110 -16.40 8.76 6.13
CA PHE A 110 -15.90 7.56 5.45
C PHE A 110 -14.55 7.09 5.99
N ILE A 111 -13.60 8.02 6.19
CA ILE A 111 -12.29 7.71 6.73
C ILE A 111 -12.43 7.15 8.15
N VAL A 112 -13.26 7.77 8.99
CA VAL A 112 -13.52 7.32 10.36
C VAL A 112 -14.21 5.96 10.36
N LEU A 113 -15.21 5.74 9.51
CA LEU A 113 -15.92 4.47 9.41
C LEU A 113 -14.99 3.34 8.94
N GLY A 114 -14.19 3.58 7.91
CA GLY A 114 -13.18 2.64 7.44
C GLY A 114 -12.14 2.31 8.52
N ALA A 115 -11.67 3.33 9.25
CA ALA A 115 -10.75 3.14 10.37
C ALA A 115 -11.37 2.29 11.50
N LEU A 116 -12.65 2.51 11.82
CA LEU A 116 -13.36 1.72 12.82
C LEU A 116 -13.54 0.26 12.38
N VAL A 117 -13.94 0.01 11.14
CA VAL A 117 -14.09 -1.35 10.59
C VAL A 117 -12.76 -2.08 10.58
N TYR A 118 -11.68 -1.40 10.17
CA TYR A 118 -10.34 -1.97 10.22
C TYR A 118 -9.92 -2.29 11.66
N ALA A 119 -10.09 -1.36 12.60
CA ALA A 119 -9.75 -1.57 14.01
C ALA A 119 -10.55 -2.71 14.64
N ILE A 120 -11.85 -2.79 14.40
CA ILE A 120 -12.72 -3.86 14.88
C ILE A 120 -12.31 -5.19 14.25
N GLY A 121 -12.05 -5.22 12.95
CA GLY A 121 -11.57 -6.41 12.25
C GLY A 121 -10.22 -6.91 12.79
N LEU A 122 -9.30 -5.99 13.08
CA LEU A 122 -7.99 -6.29 13.66
C LEU A 122 -8.14 -6.89 15.07
N LEU A 123 -9.01 -6.30 15.90
CA LEU A 123 -9.34 -6.81 17.25
C LEU A 123 -10.01 -8.18 17.19
N ALA A 124 -10.97 -8.39 16.27
CA ALA A 124 -11.66 -9.65 16.06
C ALA A 124 -10.70 -10.75 15.58
N ALA A 125 -9.71 -10.40 14.76
CA ALA A 125 -8.63 -11.31 14.34
C ALA A 125 -7.60 -11.61 15.46
N GLY A 126 -7.82 -11.10 16.68
CA GLY A 126 -7.01 -11.38 17.85
C GLY A 126 -5.71 -10.58 17.91
N ILE A 127 -5.55 -9.56 17.06
CA ILE A 127 -4.41 -8.65 17.10
C ILE A 127 -4.74 -7.56 18.13
N ARG A 128 -4.15 -7.70 19.32
CA ARG A 128 -4.31 -6.72 20.40
C ARG A 128 -3.30 -5.57 20.21
N PRO A 129 -3.62 -4.33 20.61
CA PRO A 129 -2.69 -3.18 20.54
C PRO A 129 -1.34 -3.45 21.21
N ARG A 130 -1.33 -4.32 22.23
CA ARG A 130 -0.13 -4.79 22.93
C ARG A 130 0.85 -5.60 22.07
N HIS A 131 0.45 -6.08 20.89
CA HIS A 131 1.36 -6.73 19.92
C HIS A 131 2.02 -5.71 18.97
N LEU A 132 1.51 -4.48 18.92
CA LEU A 132 2.08 -3.38 18.13
C LEU A 132 3.02 -2.49 18.96
N ALA A 133 2.89 -2.54 20.29
CA ALA A 133 3.89 -2.00 21.19
C ALA A 133 5.11 -2.94 21.18
N SER A 134 6.13 -2.58 20.42
CA SER A 134 7.48 -3.15 20.60
C SER A 134 7.88 -2.99 22.08
N PRO A 135 8.61 -3.95 22.68
CA PRO A 135 9.36 -3.70 23.90
C PRO A 135 10.39 -2.57 23.72
#